data_AF-A0A929PSK8-F1
#
_entry.id   AF-A0A929PSK8-F1
#
_cell.length_a   1.000
_cell.length_b   1.000
_cell.length_c   1.000
_cell.angle_alpha   90.00
_cell.angle_beta   90.00
_cell.angle_gamma   90.00
#
_symmetry.space_group_name_H-M   'P 1'
#
loop_
_entity.id
_entity.type
_entity.pdbx_description
1 polymer ?
#
loop_
_entity_poly.entity_id
_entity_poly.type
_entity_poly.pdbx_seq_one_letter_code
_entity_poly.pdbx_strand_id
1 'polypeptide(L)'
;MLRRVVLALTMLLGATQVSLAQGNDPSFTLVNNTGRNIIEVYASPSSQDDWGRDRLGDDVVAAGRTYAIRLPRGECTYDIRVVVQGSDAEERRGINLCRRNEVVFGNQSASSGGSGKGGAPAGVGRRGNPSFNVVNRGSQAIREVYASPSTDNDWGPDRLGDEMVQPGKFFAVRLVAGECRYDVRIVYENGRSEERRGVDLCAVSSLPFPRNNND
;
A
#
# COMPACT_ATOMS: atom_id res chain seq x y z
N MET A 1 12.70 -36.74 -73.78
CA MET A 1 12.54 -37.05 -72.34
C MET A 1 12.99 -35.84 -71.53
N LEU A 2 12.26 -35.58 -70.43
CA LEU A 2 12.40 -34.58 -69.34
C LEU A 2 13.83 -34.03 -69.08
N ARG A 3 14.10 -32.81 -68.58
CA ARG A 3 13.41 -32.02 -67.54
C ARG A 3 14.00 -30.59 -67.45
N ARG A 4 13.16 -29.63 -67.07
CA ARG A 4 13.44 -28.20 -66.78
C ARG A 4 14.14 -28.03 -65.42
N VAL A 5 14.96 -26.99 -65.24
CA VAL A 5 15.12 -26.30 -63.94
C VAL A 5 15.37 -24.80 -64.16
N VAL A 6 14.41 -23.98 -63.71
CA VAL A 6 14.53 -22.52 -63.56
C VAL A 6 14.84 -22.28 -62.09
N LEU A 7 15.98 -21.65 -61.78
CA LEU A 7 16.34 -21.23 -60.42
C LEU A 7 15.89 -19.77 -60.23
N ALA A 8 14.80 -19.58 -59.49
CA ALA A 8 14.37 -18.28 -59.00
C ALA A 8 15.05 -18.01 -57.64
N LEU A 9 15.87 -16.96 -57.57
CA LEU A 9 16.55 -16.53 -56.36
C LEU A 9 15.65 -15.51 -55.63
N THR A 10 14.90 -15.97 -54.62
CA THR A 10 14.05 -15.11 -53.78
C THR A 10 14.87 -14.48 -52.65
N MET A 11 14.88 -13.15 -52.65
CA MET A 11 15.52 -12.27 -51.67
C MET A 11 14.74 -12.30 -50.35
N LEU A 12 15.34 -12.82 -49.26
CA LEU A 12 14.77 -12.71 -47.92
C LEU A 12 15.21 -11.41 -47.24
N LEU A 13 14.32 -10.42 -47.19
CA LEU A 13 14.42 -9.29 -46.26
C LEU A 13 14.07 -9.78 -44.85
N GLY A 14 15.08 -9.96 -44.01
CA GLY A 14 14.89 -10.22 -42.58
C GLY A 14 14.41 -8.96 -41.86
N ALA A 15 13.12 -8.87 -41.57
CA ALA A 15 12.60 -7.86 -40.65
C ALA A 15 12.96 -8.27 -39.21
N THR A 16 13.96 -7.61 -38.62
CA THR A 16 14.24 -7.74 -37.18
C THR A 16 13.13 -7.03 -36.41
N GLN A 17 12.19 -7.79 -35.86
CA GLN A 17 11.18 -7.24 -34.96
C GLN A 17 11.84 -6.99 -33.60
N VAL A 18 11.99 -5.71 -33.24
CA VAL A 18 12.36 -5.30 -31.88
C VAL A 18 11.11 -5.48 -31.03
N SER A 19 11.00 -6.63 -30.35
CA SER A 19 9.99 -6.82 -29.32
C SER A 19 10.33 -5.91 -28.13
N LEU A 20 9.63 -4.78 -28.00
CA LEU A 20 9.61 -4.05 -26.74
C LEU A 20 8.92 -4.96 -25.72
N ALA A 21 9.69 -5.57 -24.82
CA ALA A 21 9.13 -6.26 -23.67
C ALA A 21 8.35 -5.24 -22.83
N GLN A 22 7.04 -5.18 -23.02
CA GLN A 22 6.11 -4.42 -22.19
C GLN A 22 5.97 -5.16 -20.85
N GLY A 23 7.04 -5.18 -20.06
CA GLY A 23 7.02 -5.74 -18.71
C GLY A 23 6.19 -4.84 -17.79
N ASN A 24 5.47 -5.44 -16.85
CA ASN A 24 4.76 -4.67 -15.83
C ASN A 24 5.76 -3.89 -14.97
N ASP A 25 5.34 -2.77 -14.39
CA ASP A 25 6.15 -2.00 -13.43
C ASP A 25 5.73 -2.36 -12.00
N PRO A 26 6.52 -3.17 -11.27
CA PRO A 26 6.23 -3.53 -9.89
C PRO A 26 6.75 -2.50 -8.87
N SER A 27 7.19 -1.31 -9.31
CA SER A 27 7.65 -0.26 -8.38
C SER A 27 6.54 0.13 -7.39
N PHE A 28 6.92 0.42 -6.14
CA PHE A 28 5.98 0.68 -5.06
C PHE A 28 6.48 1.73 -4.08
N THR A 29 5.56 2.30 -3.30
CA THR A 29 5.84 3.19 -2.18
C THR A 29 5.88 2.38 -0.89
N LEU A 30 7.04 2.38 -0.23
CA LEU A 30 7.16 1.86 1.12
C LEU A 30 6.67 2.92 2.11
N VAL A 31 5.85 2.50 3.08
CA VAL A 31 5.41 3.33 4.20
C VAL A 31 6.01 2.76 5.48
N ASN A 32 6.86 3.54 6.14
CA ASN A 32 7.43 3.15 7.41
C ASN A 32 6.50 3.56 8.56
N ASN A 33 5.70 2.63 9.06
CA ASN A 33 4.90 2.79 10.27
C ASN A 33 5.48 2.00 11.48
N THR A 34 6.74 1.56 11.42
CA THR A 34 7.36 0.70 12.47
C THR A 34 7.66 1.44 13.77
N GLY A 35 7.48 2.76 13.79
CA GLY A 35 7.86 3.62 14.91
C GLY A 35 9.38 3.86 15.02
N ARG A 36 10.18 3.27 14.12
CA ARG A 36 11.65 3.38 14.09
C ARG A 36 12.12 3.53 12.66
N ASN A 37 13.41 3.80 12.47
CA ASN A 37 13.98 3.96 11.14
C ASN A 37 14.10 2.60 10.43
N ILE A 38 13.65 2.50 9.18
CA ILE A 38 13.99 1.39 8.29
C ILE A 38 15.30 1.74 7.61
N ILE A 39 16.29 0.86 7.78
CA ILE A 39 17.68 1.09 7.36
C ILE A 39 18.08 0.21 6.17
N GLU A 40 17.33 -0.86 5.88
CA GLU A 40 17.53 -1.66 4.67
C GLU A 40 16.17 -2.12 4.13
N VAL A 41 16.03 -2.20 2.80
CA VAL A 41 14.85 -2.70 2.11
C VAL A 41 15.28 -3.64 0.99
N TYR A 42 14.80 -4.86 1.03
CA TYR A 42 15.01 -5.87 0.00
C TYR A 42 13.69 -6.18 -0.69
N ALA A 43 13.75 -6.42 -1.99
CA ALA A 43 12.60 -6.79 -2.80
C ALA A 43 13.06 -7.69 -3.95
N SER A 44 12.53 -8.91 -3.96
CA SER A 44 12.79 -9.94 -4.97
C SER A 44 11.47 -10.53 -5.48
N PRO A 45 11.41 -10.97 -6.75
CA PRO A 45 10.26 -11.75 -7.22
C PRO A 45 10.04 -12.96 -6.32
N SER A 46 8.78 -13.27 -5.98
CA SER A 46 8.47 -14.41 -5.09
C SER A 46 8.84 -15.78 -5.66
N SER A 47 9.25 -15.83 -6.93
CA SER A 47 9.83 -16.99 -7.60
C SER A 47 11.32 -17.22 -7.28
N GLN A 48 11.97 -16.28 -6.57
CA GLN A 48 13.38 -16.34 -6.19
C GLN A 48 13.53 -16.47 -4.68
N ASP A 49 14.48 -17.31 -4.26
CA ASP A 49 14.77 -17.54 -2.84
C ASP A 49 15.77 -16.52 -2.26
N ASP A 50 16.49 -15.78 -3.11
CA ASP A 50 17.44 -14.76 -2.71
C ASP A 50 16.79 -13.36 -2.64
N TRP A 51 17.12 -12.58 -1.61
CA TRP A 51 16.57 -11.23 -1.39
C TRP A 51 17.17 -10.18 -2.33
N GLY A 52 18.32 -10.46 -2.92
CA GLY A 52 19.10 -9.53 -3.73
C GLY A 52 19.74 -8.41 -2.91
N ARG A 53 20.06 -7.31 -3.59
CA ARG A 53 20.68 -6.14 -2.97
C ARG A 53 19.67 -5.27 -2.22
N ASP A 54 20.17 -4.56 -1.22
CA ASP A 54 19.44 -3.47 -0.59
C ASP A 54 19.06 -2.38 -1.62
N ARG A 55 17.84 -1.86 -1.46
CA ARG A 55 17.21 -0.86 -2.33
C ARG A 55 17.32 0.55 -1.76
N LEU A 56 17.78 0.72 -0.52
CA LEU A 56 18.03 2.04 0.06
C LEU A 56 19.46 2.55 -0.19
N GLY A 57 20.46 1.67 -0.19
CA GLY A 57 21.86 2.09 -0.23
C GLY A 57 22.22 2.80 1.08
N ASP A 58 22.66 4.05 0.99
CA ASP A 58 23.00 4.87 2.18
C ASP A 58 21.80 5.61 2.77
N ASP A 59 20.62 5.51 2.14
CA ASP A 59 19.40 6.19 2.58
C ASP A 59 18.73 5.48 3.77
N VAL A 60 17.93 6.24 4.52
CA VAL A 60 17.12 5.73 5.63
C VAL A 60 15.69 6.22 5.50
N VAL A 61 14.71 5.33 5.69
CA VAL A 61 13.30 5.72 5.76
C VAL A 61 12.95 5.96 7.22
N ALA A 62 12.90 7.22 7.64
CA ALA A 62 12.55 7.55 9.03
C ALA A 62 11.12 7.11 9.40
N ALA A 63 10.86 6.93 10.70
CA ALA A 63 9.53 6.58 11.18
C ALA A 63 8.46 7.58 10.68
N GLY A 64 7.33 7.06 10.20
CA GLY A 64 6.23 7.86 9.63
C GLY A 64 6.49 8.40 8.22
N ARG A 65 7.66 8.11 7.62
CA ARG A 65 7.99 8.55 6.26
C ARG A 65 7.69 7.49 5.21
N THR A 66 7.62 7.93 3.96
CA THR A 66 7.48 7.06 2.80
C THR A 66 8.71 7.13 1.91
N TYR A 67 8.94 6.08 1.13
CA TYR A 67 10.06 6.00 0.19
C TYR A 67 9.64 5.25 -1.08
N ALA A 68 10.03 5.77 -2.24
CA ALA A 68 9.70 5.15 -3.53
C ALA A 68 10.75 4.11 -3.92
N ILE A 69 10.36 2.83 -3.93
CA ILE A 69 11.19 1.71 -4.36
C ILE A 69 11.00 1.49 -5.86
N ARG A 70 12.08 1.66 -6.63
CA ARG A 70 12.10 1.43 -8.07
C ARG A 70 12.60 0.03 -8.37
N LEU A 71 11.81 -0.73 -9.13
CA LEU A 71 12.12 -2.10 -9.50
C LEU A 71 12.22 -2.25 -11.03
N PRO A 72 13.02 -3.20 -11.53
CA PRO A 72 13.02 -3.51 -12.95
C PRO A 72 11.63 -4.02 -13.37
N ARG A 73 11.24 -3.69 -14.59
CA ARG A 73 9.99 -4.20 -15.17
C ARG A 73 10.04 -5.73 -15.27
N GLY A 74 8.92 -6.40 -14.99
CA GLY A 74 8.86 -7.86 -15.01
C GLY A 74 7.65 -8.45 -14.29
N GLU A 75 7.91 -9.46 -13.45
CA GLU A 75 6.92 -10.12 -12.60
C GLU A 75 6.22 -9.12 -11.68
N CYS A 76 5.02 -9.48 -11.20
CA CYS A 76 4.24 -8.61 -10.31
C CYS A 76 4.23 -9.09 -8.87
N THR A 77 4.52 -10.36 -8.62
CA THR A 77 4.44 -10.97 -7.30
C THR A 77 5.83 -10.93 -6.66
N TYR A 78 5.94 -10.20 -5.56
CA TYR A 78 7.21 -9.93 -4.88
C TYR A 78 7.13 -10.26 -3.39
N ASP A 79 8.29 -10.67 -2.87
CA ASP A 79 8.58 -10.73 -1.46
C ASP A 79 9.41 -9.50 -1.08
N ILE A 80 9.09 -8.90 0.06
CA ILE A 80 9.73 -7.69 0.57
C ILE A 80 10.18 -7.94 2.00
N ARG A 81 11.44 -7.61 2.29
CA ARG A 81 12.03 -7.67 3.63
C ARG A 81 12.56 -6.30 4.00
N VAL A 82 12.31 -5.84 5.23
CA VAL A 82 12.86 -4.58 5.75
C VAL A 82 13.63 -4.84 7.01
N VAL A 83 14.77 -4.18 7.18
CA VAL A 83 15.51 -4.16 8.44
C VAL A 83 15.16 -2.86 9.16
N VAL A 84 14.53 -3.00 10.31
CA VAL A 84 14.20 -1.89 11.19
C VAL A 84 15.37 -1.72 12.15
N GLN A 85 15.88 -0.49 12.26
CA GLN A 85 17.00 -0.15 13.13
C GLN A 85 16.77 -0.76 14.51
N GLY A 86 17.67 -1.61 15.01
CA GLY A 86 17.63 -2.25 16.33
C GLY A 86 16.41 -3.14 16.61
N SER A 87 15.75 -3.68 15.59
CA SER A 87 14.70 -4.71 15.71
C SER A 87 14.97 -5.84 14.71
N ASP A 88 14.16 -6.89 14.78
CA ASP A 88 14.20 -7.96 13.79
C ASP A 88 13.66 -7.47 12.44
N ALA A 89 14.07 -8.15 11.38
CA ALA A 89 13.57 -7.85 10.05
C ALA A 89 12.08 -8.21 9.94
N GLU A 90 11.30 -7.35 9.28
CA GLU A 90 9.91 -7.64 8.93
C GLU A 90 9.83 -8.09 7.46
N GLU A 91 8.98 -9.07 7.17
CA GLU A 91 8.76 -9.58 5.82
C GLU A 91 7.30 -9.47 5.40
N ARG A 92 7.07 -9.30 4.09
CA ARG A 92 5.78 -9.43 3.42
C ARG A 92 6.02 -10.26 2.17
N ARG A 93 5.33 -11.40 2.04
CA ARG A 93 5.54 -12.34 0.93
C ARG A 93 4.32 -12.41 0.02
N GLY A 94 4.55 -12.67 -1.27
CA GLY A 94 3.52 -12.89 -2.28
C GLY A 94 2.70 -11.65 -2.63
N ILE A 95 3.27 -10.45 -2.50
CA ILE A 95 2.54 -9.19 -2.76
C ILE A 95 2.47 -8.93 -4.26
N ASN A 96 1.26 -8.72 -4.81
CA ASN A 96 1.09 -8.30 -6.20
C ASN A 96 1.25 -6.77 -6.33
N LEU A 97 2.48 -6.32 -6.65
CA LEU A 97 2.85 -4.90 -6.69
C LEU A 97 2.27 -4.13 -7.88
N CYS A 98 1.97 -4.82 -8.97
CA CYS A 98 1.27 -4.21 -10.11
C CYS A 98 -0.18 -3.82 -9.79
N ARG A 99 -0.77 -4.45 -8.76
CA ARG A 99 -2.12 -4.12 -8.26
C ARG A 99 -2.09 -3.27 -6.99
N ARG A 100 -1.02 -3.33 -6.21
CA ARG A 100 -0.80 -2.55 -4.98
C ARG A 100 0.57 -1.90 -5.01
N ASN A 101 0.60 -0.61 -5.34
CA ASN A 101 1.82 0.17 -5.39
C ASN A 101 2.18 0.85 -4.05
N GLU A 102 1.62 0.40 -2.93
CA GLU A 102 1.94 0.85 -1.58
C GLU A 102 2.04 -0.34 -0.63
N VAL A 103 3.12 -0.40 0.16
CA VAL A 103 3.39 -1.47 1.14
C VAL A 103 3.78 -0.86 2.47
N VAL A 104 3.03 -1.21 3.53
CA VAL A 104 3.18 -0.63 4.87
C VAL A 104 3.86 -1.64 5.80
N PHE A 105 4.91 -1.18 6.49
CA PHE A 105 5.61 -1.91 7.55
C PHE A 105 5.34 -1.28 8.91
N GLY A 106 5.27 -2.07 9.99
CA GLY A 106 5.05 -1.53 11.34
C GLY A 106 3.62 -1.56 11.88
N ASN A 107 2.75 -2.35 11.27
CA ASN A 107 1.52 -2.81 11.92
C ASN A 107 1.76 -4.26 12.31
N GLN A 108 1.75 -4.61 13.60
CA GLN A 108 1.71 -6.02 13.98
C GLN A 108 0.36 -6.62 13.57
N SER A 109 0.31 -7.13 12.35
CA SER A 109 -0.12 -8.49 12.10
C SER A 109 0.67 -8.99 10.91
N ALA A 110 1.75 -9.71 11.21
CA ALA A 110 2.32 -10.65 10.27
C ALA A 110 1.23 -11.70 9.97
N SER A 111 0.39 -11.44 8.96
CA SER A 111 -0.33 -12.53 8.31
C SER A 111 0.62 -13.12 7.28
N SER A 112 1.42 -14.07 7.75
CA SER A 112 1.88 -15.16 6.91
C SER A 112 0.71 -15.71 6.10
N GLY A 113 0.98 -16.00 4.83
CA GLY A 113 -0.01 -16.47 3.88
C GLY A 113 -0.78 -17.69 4.40
N GLY A 114 -2.10 -17.65 4.22
CA GLY A 114 -2.98 -18.77 4.47
C GLY A 114 -4.26 -18.58 3.68
N SER A 115 -4.36 -19.26 2.53
CA SER A 115 -5.62 -19.42 1.81
C SER A 115 -6.57 -20.24 2.69
N GLY A 116 -7.45 -19.57 3.41
CA GLY A 116 -8.55 -20.19 4.15
C GLY A 116 -9.88 -19.81 3.50
N LYS A 117 -10.41 -20.70 2.65
CA LYS A 117 -11.85 -20.72 2.36
C LYS A 117 -12.56 -21.13 3.65
N GLY A 118 -13.19 -20.17 4.32
CA GLY A 118 -14.07 -20.42 5.45
C GLY A 118 -15.12 -19.32 5.51
N GLY A 119 -16.35 -19.65 5.13
CA GLY A 119 -17.49 -18.76 5.36
C GLY A 119 -17.64 -18.54 6.86
N ALA A 120 -17.58 -17.29 7.28
CA ALA A 120 -17.85 -16.90 8.67
C ALA A 120 -19.30 -16.40 8.78
N PRO A 121 -20.01 -16.73 9.87
CA PRO A 121 -21.36 -16.24 10.11
C PRO A 121 -21.32 -14.75 10.48
N ALA A 122 -22.38 -14.03 10.13
CA ALA A 122 -22.63 -12.68 10.62
C ALA A 122 -22.77 -12.71 12.15
N GLY A 123 -21.98 -11.88 12.85
CA GLY A 123 -22.27 -11.58 14.27
C GLY A 123 -21.10 -11.48 15.24
N VAL A 124 -19.83 -11.56 14.82
CA VAL A 124 -18.69 -11.18 15.67
C VAL A 124 -17.93 -10.07 14.95
N GLY A 125 -17.94 -8.87 15.54
CA GLY A 125 -17.22 -7.72 14.99
C GLY A 125 -15.78 -8.10 14.70
N ARG A 126 -15.35 -7.89 13.47
CA ARG A 126 -13.97 -8.13 13.05
C ARG A 126 -13.05 -7.38 14.01
N ARG A 127 -12.02 -8.07 14.50
CA ARG A 127 -10.97 -7.49 15.34
C ARG A 127 -9.66 -7.42 14.56
N GLY A 128 -8.86 -6.39 14.81
CA GLY A 128 -7.61 -6.15 14.10
C GLY A 128 -7.01 -4.79 14.44
N ASN A 129 -6.14 -4.28 13.57
CA ASN A 129 -5.60 -2.93 13.68
C ASN A 129 -6.48 -1.97 12.86
N PRO A 130 -7.24 -1.06 13.48
CA PRO A 130 -8.07 -0.10 12.76
C PRO A 130 -7.32 1.17 12.35
N SER A 131 -5.99 1.23 12.48
CA SER A 131 -5.20 2.41 12.05
C SER A 131 -5.31 2.64 10.54
N PHE A 132 -5.45 3.89 10.13
CA PHE A 132 -5.72 4.27 8.74
C PHE A 132 -5.15 5.64 8.41
N ASN A 133 -5.02 5.95 7.12
CA ASN A 133 -4.64 7.28 6.62
C ASN A 133 -5.87 8.13 6.30
N VAL A 134 -5.99 9.31 6.89
CA VAL A 134 -6.88 10.36 6.39
C VAL A 134 -6.20 11.00 5.19
N VAL A 135 -6.82 10.99 4.01
CA VAL A 135 -6.27 11.59 2.79
C VAL A 135 -7.09 12.81 2.40
N ASN A 136 -6.52 13.99 2.47
CA ASN A 136 -7.21 15.21 2.07
C ASN A 136 -7.11 15.41 0.54
N ARG A 137 -8.18 15.04 -0.18
CA ARG A 137 -8.35 15.30 -1.61
C ARG A 137 -9.09 16.62 -1.89
N GLY A 138 -9.59 17.28 -0.85
CA GLY A 138 -10.28 18.55 -0.95
C GLY A 138 -9.31 19.74 -1.10
N SER A 139 -9.90 20.93 -1.20
CA SER A 139 -9.19 22.21 -1.28
C SER A 139 -9.05 22.94 0.07
N GLN A 140 -9.54 22.34 1.16
CA GLN A 140 -9.54 22.94 2.49
C GLN A 140 -8.68 22.08 3.42
N ALA A 141 -7.84 22.69 4.25
CA ALA A 141 -7.08 21.95 5.25
C ALA A 141 -8.02 21.27 6.25
N ILE A 142 -7.65 20.06 6.69
CA ILE A 142 -8.32 19.36 7.80
C ILE A 142 -7.57 19.72 9.07
N ARG A 143 -8.27 20.27 10.06
CA ARG A 143 -7.69 20.68 11.35
C ARG A 143 -7.99 19.73 12.51
N GLU A 144 -9.05 18.92 12.41
CA GLU A 144 -9.38 17.93 13.45
C GLU A 144 -9.78 16.61 12.79
N VAL A 145 -9.37 15.51 13.39
CA VAL A 145 -9.73 14.14 13.02
C VAL A 145 -10.12 13.39 14.28
N TYR A 146 -11.33 12.85 14.30
CA TYR A 146 -11.83 12.00 15.36
C TYR A 146 -12.09 10.60 14.83
N ALA A 147 -11.81 9.59 15.66
CA ALA A 147 -12.10 8.20 15.37
C ALA A 147 -12.44 7.48 16.68
N SER A 148 -13.65 6.91 16.72
CA SER A 148 -14.18 6.13 17.83
C SER A 148 -14.83 4.83 17.32
N PRO A 149 -14.83 3.75 18.12
CA PRO A 149 -15.66 2.58 17.83
C PRO A 149 -17.10 2.99 17.54
N SER A 150 -17.76 2.38 16.55
CA SER A 150 -19.16 2.72 16.20
C SER A 150 -20.17 2.35 17.29
N THR A 151 -19.75 1.63 18.32
CA THR A 151 -20.54 1.35 19.52
C THR A 151 -20.52 2.52 20.51
N ASP A 152 -19.59 3.45 20.37
CA ASP A 152 -19.38 4.55 21.28
C ASP A 152 -20.19 5.76 20.82
N ASN A 153 -20.83 6.47 21.77
CA ASN A 153 -21.61 7.67 21.48
C ASN A 153 -20.76 8.95 21.50
N ASP A 154 -19.50 8.85 21.91
CA ASP A 154 -18.55 9.95 22.04
C ASP A 154 -17.40 9.81 21.03
N TRP A 155 -16.96 10.95 20.48
CA TRP A 155 -15.88 11.00 19.48
C TRP A 155 -14.49 10.87 20.09
N GLY A 156 -14.35 11.13 21.39
CA GLY A 156 -13.06 11.20 22.07
C GLY A 156 -12.23 12.43 21.66
N PRO A 157 -10.91 12.42 21.96
CA PRO A 157 -10.02 13.53 21.64
C PRO A 157 -9.71 13.59 20.14
N ASP A 158 -9.31 14.78 19.70
CA ASP A 158 -8.72 14.96 18.37
C ASP A 158 -7.44 14.13 18.22
N ARG A 159 -7.25 13.55 17.04
CA ARG A 159 -6.13 12.68 16.68
C ARG A 159 -5.02 13.44 15.93
N LEU A 160 -5.27 14.67 15.47
CA LEU A 160 -4.27 15.51 14.79
C LEU A 160 -3.38 16.27 15.77
N GLY A 161 -3.94 16.76 16.88
CA GLY A 161 -3.26 17.70 17.76
C GLY A 161 -3.14 19.07 17.11
N ASP A 162 -1.93 19.63 17.10
CA ASP A 162 -1.67 20.96 16.50
C ASP A 162 -1.41 20.89 14.97
N GLU A 163 -1.36 19.69 14.39
CA GLU A 163 -1.10 19.49 12.97
C GLU A 163 -2.34 19.72 12.09
N MET A 164 -2.11 20.10 10.83
CA MET A 164 -3.17 20.21 9.82
C MET A 164 -2.86 19.36 8.59
N VAL A 165 -3.86 18.62 8.10
CA VAL A 165 -3.74 17.89 6.83
C VAL A 165 -4.05 18.82 5.68
N GLN A 166 -3.00 19.35 5.05
CA GLN A 166 -3.12 20.24 3.89
C GLN A 166 -3.75 19.54 2.68
N PRO A 167 -4.36 20.28 1.73
CA PRO A 167 -4.83 19.74 0.46
C PRO A 167 -3.77 18.87 -0.25
N GLY A 168 -4.17 17.69 -0.70
CA GLY A 168 -3.30 16.70 -1.34
C GLY A 168 -2.36 15.93 -0.39
N LYS A 169 -2.43 16.18 0.93
CA LYS A 169 -1.64 15.46 1.94
C LYS A 169 -2.48 14.40 2.65
N PHE A 170 -1.81 13.58 3.44
CA PHE A 170 -2.43 12.59 4.29
C PHE A 170 -1.86 12.65 5.70
N PHE A 171 -2.60 12.11 6.66
CA PHE A 171 -2.19 11.94 8.04
C PHE A 171 -2.53 10.54 8.54
N ALA A 172 -1.58 9.90 9.21
CA ALA A 172 -1.72 8.55 9.72
C ALA A 172 -2.37 8.58 11.11
N VAL A 173 -3.63 8.15 11.18
CA VAL A 173 -4.35 8.00 12.44
C VAL A 173 -3.97 6.65 13.06
N ARG A 174 -3.32 6.72 14.22
CA ARG A 174 -2.92 5.53 14.99
C ARG A 174 -3.96 5.22 16.05
N LEU A 175 -4.46 3.98 16.02
CA LEU A 175 -5.46 3.48 16.94
C LEU A 175 -4.97 2.19 17.60
N VAL A 176 -5.48 1.94 18.81
CA VAL A 176 -5.22 0.68 19.51
C VAL A 176 -5.91 -0.46 18.78
N ALA A 177 -5.22 -1.58 18.61
CA ALA A 177 -5.82 -2.78 18.02
C ALA A 177 -7.03 -3.23 18.83
N GLY A 178 -8.10 -3.61 18.16
CA GLY A 178 -9.38 -3.85 18.79
C GLY A 178 -10.45 -4.13 17.76
N GLU A 179 -11.65 -3.61 17.98
CA GLU A 179 -12.74 -3.68 17.01
C GLU A 179 -12.38 -2.94 15.72
N CYS A 180 -12.99 -3.33 14.60
CA CYS A 180 -12.69 -2.72 13.32
C CYS A 180 -13.77 -1.74 12.85
N ARG A 181 -14.95 -1.77 13.46
CA ARG A 181 -16.08 -0.92 13.06
C ARG A 181 -16.00 0.42 13.79
N TYR A 182 -15.67 1.46 13.05
CA TYR A 182 -15.41 2.79 13.58
C TYR A 182 -16.24 3.86 12.88
N ASP A 183 -16.55 4.88 13.65
CA ASP A 183 -17.02 6.15 13.13
C ASP A 183 -15.82 7.11 13.03
N VAL A 184 -15.73 7.82 11.90
CA VAL A 184 -14.67 8.80 11.64
C VAL A 184 -15.31 10.14 11.34
N ARG A 185 -14.86 11.18 12.02
CA ARG A 185 -15.27 12.57 11.79
C ARG A 185 -14.05 13.42 11.49
N ILE A 186 -14.17 14.31 10.52
CA ILE A 186 -13.16 15.33 10.26
C ILE A 186 -13.76 16.72 10.36
N VAL A 187 -12.95 17.71 10.71
CA VAL A 187 -13.32 19.12 10.70
C VAL A 187 -12.31 19.89 9.86
N TYR A 188 -12.82 20.61 8.87
CA TYR A 188 -12.03 21.47 8.01
C TYR A 188 -11.70 22.79 8.72
N GLU A 189 -10.68 23.49 8.23
CA GLU A 189 -10.26 24.81 8.73
C GLU A 189 -11.42 25.82 8.80
N ASN A 190 -12.32 25.79 7.82
CA ASN A 190 -13.51 26.65 7.77
C ASN A 190 -14.64 26.25 8.76
N GLY A 191 -14.47 25.17 9.53
CA GLY A 191 -15.43 24.68 10.53
C GLY A 191 -16.49 23.73 10.00
N ARG A 192 -16.55 23.48 8.69
CA ARG A 192 -17.38 22.39 8.15
C ARG A 192 -16.83 21.03 8.62
N SER A 193 -17.71 20.05 8.76
CA SER A 193 -17.34 18.68 9.10
C SER A 193 -17.94 17.65 8.15
N GLU A 194 -17.27 16.50 8.04
CA GLU A 194 -17.78 15.30 7.37
C GLU A 194 -17.68 14.12 8.33
N GLU A 195 -18.69 13.26 8.33
CA GLU A 195 -18.74 12.04 9.14
C GLU A 195 -18.89 10.80 8.26
N ARG A 196 -18.20 9.73 8.65
CA ARG A 196 -18.35 8.39 8.08
C ARG A 196 -18.63 7.42 9.20
N ARG A 197 -19.83 6.85 9.20
CA ARG A 197 -20.30 5.94 10.23
C ARG A 197 -20.11 4.48 9.81
N GLY A 198 -19.78 3.61 10.76
CA GLY A 198 -19.75 2.16 10.59
C GLY A 198 -18.69 1.62 9.62
N VAL A 199 -17.57 2.32 9.47
CA VAL A 199 -16.49 1.94 8.56
C VAL A 199 -15.73 0.74 9.12
N ASP A 200 -15.51 -0.32 8.32
CA ASP A 200 -14.55 -1.38 8.68
C ASP A 200 -13.13 -0.89 8.38
N LEU A 201 -12.49 -0.25 9.36
CA LEU A 201 -11.12 0.29 9.24
C LEU A 201 -10.06 -0.81 9.11
N CYS A 202 -10.37 -2.06 9.45
CA CYS A 202 -9.44 -3.16 9.17
C CYS A 202 -9.50 -3.61 7.71
N ALA A 203 -10.51 -3.19 6.95
CA ALA A 203 -10.65 -3.49 5.52
C ALA A 203 -10.02 -2.43 4.63
N VAL A 204 -9.75 -1.24 5.16
CA VAL A 204 -9.27 -0.08 4.40
C VAL A 204 -8.02 0.52 5.05
N SER A 205 -7.03 0.87 4.25
CA SER A 205 -5.82 1.56 4.74
C SER A 205 -5.92 3.08 4.65
N SER A 206 -6.89 3.60 3.88
CA SER A 206 -7.02 5.03 3.62
C SER A 206 -8.48 5.45 3.52
N LEU A 207 -8.81 6.59 4.10
CA LEU A 207 -10.09 7.26 3.97
C LEU A 207 -9.90 8.63 3.30
N PRO A 208 -10.25 8.77 2.02
CA PRO A 208 -10.11 10.03 1.31
C PRO A 208 -11.27 10.97 1.59
N PHE A 209 -11.00 12.23 1.90
CA PHE A 209 -11.98 13.28 2.14
C PHE A 209 -11.81 14.45 1.15
N PRO A 210 -12.90 15.04 0.61
CA PRO A 210 -14.29 14.65 0.82
C PRO A 210 -14.64 13.30 0.17
N ARG A 211 -15.77 12.68 0.56
CA ARG A 211 -16.32 11.52 -0.17
C ARG A 211 -16.53 11.89 -1.64
N ASN A 212 -16.13 11.00 -2.55
CA ASN A 212 -16.60 11.08 -3.92
C ASN A 212 -18.05 10.59 -3.98
N ASN A 213 -18.85 11.10 -4.92
CA ASN A 213 -20.24 10.69 -5.10
C ASN A 213 -20.42 9.23 -5.58
N ASN A 214 -19.34 8.49 -5.83
CA ASN A 214 -19.34 7.13 -6.37
C ASN A 214 -18.77 6.07 -5.38
N ASP A 215 -18.52 6.43 -4.11
CA ASP A 215 -17.97 5.53 -3.07
C ASP A 215 -19.03 5.03 -2.08
#